data_AF-A0A453KAZ1-F1
#
_entry.id   AF-A0A453KAZ1-F1
#
_cell.length_a   1.000
_cell.length_b   1.000
_cell.length_c   1.000
_cell.angle_alpha   90.00
_cell.angle_beta   90.00
_cell.angle_gamma   90.00
#
_symmetry.space_group_name_H-M   'P 1'
#
loop_
_entity.id
_entity.type
_entity.pdbx_description
1 polymer ?
#
loop_
_entity_poly.entity_id
_entity_poly.type
_entity_poly.pdbx_seq_one_letter_code
_entity_poly.pdbx_strand_id
1 'polypeptide(L)'
;AAVTLLALGNGAPDAFASAAALRGEGGLPRAGLAAILSAGAFVSAFVVGAVSLIAAPFAVPPASFTRDVFLYLLAASALFYIYLSAEIFLWQAVGLVLFYVFFVGLVFYMDLGAAGKAVSSAEQETANGMSRGAMDLPVSVEHQKQRKASLWTVLTKVTRVWDWPVTFLLKLTIPSTLPSEWNKFYVCANICLCPLILLYSFSSFIPLDSRIVFLLPQIRFPLWSVVLLVSFCLALSHFRFEKESPETENIASTLISFVMSVFWISTMAGELLNCLAAIGVIMDLPPAILGMTVLAWGNSVGDLVADVALAKNGQPTIAIAGCFAGPMFNMLVGLGTALVMQTAGVYPKAFVLEFHVGIVVAFVFLLLSLMATLLVVTWARFRVPRFWGYCLMGLYILFTIVSIAIGSSSG
;
A
#
# COMPACT_ATOMS: atom_id res chain seq x y z
N ALA A 1 8.75 -12.80 -0.96
CA ALA A 1 8.71 -12.09 0.33
C ALA A 1 8.80 -10.57 0.13
N ALA A 2 9.84 -10.05 -0.53
CA ALA A 2 10.02 -8.60 -0.74
C ALA A 2 8.85 -7.93 -1.49
N VAL A 3 8.30 -8.56 -2.53
CA VAL A 3 7.13 -8.04 -3.28
C VAL A 3 5.89 -7.95 -2.40
N THR A 4 5.63 -8.97 -1.56
CA THR A 4 4.50 -8.97 -0.62
C THR A 4 4.65 -7.90 0.45
N LEU A 5 5.86 -7.73 0.99
CA LEU A 5 6.15 -6.68 1.98
C LEU A 5 6.05 -5.28 1.37
N LEU A 6 6.50 -5.09 0.13
CA LEU A 6 6.34 -3.84 -0.60
C LEU A 6 4.86 -3.53 -0.85
N ALA A 7 4.09 -4.54 -1.31
CA ALA A 7 2.65 -4.40 -1.53
C ALA A 7 1.90 -4.07 -0.23
N LEU A 8 2.30 -4.68 0.89
CA LEU A 8 1.69 -4.40 2.20
C LEU A 8 2.14 -3.03 2.72
N GLY A 9 3.40 -2.64 2.54
CA GLY A 9 3.89 -1.32 2.95
C GLY A 9 3.26 -0.17 2.17
N ASN A 10 3.14 -0.30 0.85
CA ASN A 10 2.54 0.72 -0.01
C ASN A 10 1.01 0.69 0.03
N GLY A 11 0.39 -0.50 0.00
CA GLY A 11 -1.07 -0.65 -0.09
C GLY A 11 -1.81 -0.62 1.26
N ALA A 12 -1.18 -0.96 2.39
CA ALA A 12 -1.87 -0.90 3.69
C ALA A 12 -2.47 0.47 4.01
N PRO A 13 -1.73 1.58 3.87
CA PRO A 13 -2.27 2.93 4.07
C PRO A 13 -3.55 3.21 3.28
N ASP A 14 -3.54 2.86 1.99
CA ASP A 14 -4.63 3.11 1.04
C ASP A 14 -5.84 2.21 1.32
N ALA A 15 -5.58 0.94 1.64
CA ALA A 15 -6.61 -0.02 2.02
C ALA A 15 -7.34 0.43 3.29
N PHE A 16 -6.61 0.93 4.30
CA PHE A 16 -7.20 1.44 5.53
C PHE A 16 -7.94 2.76 5.32
N ALA A 17 -7.40 3.70 4.54
CA ALA A 17 -8.07 4.94 4.19
C ALA A 17 -9.38 4.68 3.43
N SER A 18 -9.34 3.76 2.46
CA SER A 18 -10.51 3.37 1.68
C SER A 18 -11.54 2.61 2.51
N ALA A 19 -11.09 1.72 3.41
CA ALA A 19 -11.99 1.03 4.34
C ALA A 19 -12.65 2.00 5.34
N ALA A 20 -11.93 3.02 5.80
CA ALA A 20 -12.48 4.07 6.66
C ALA A 20 -13.51 4.93 5.92
N ALA A 21 -13.23 5.31 4.66
CA ALA A 21 -14.17 6.06 3.82
C ALA A 21 -15.49 5.31 3.58
N LEU A 22 -15.46 3.97 3.57
CA LEU A 22 -16.63 3.10 3.43
C LEU A 22 -17.45 2.94 4.73
N ARG A 23 -16.94 3.38 5.90
CA ARG A 23 -17.57 3.19 7.22
C ARG A 23 -18.12 4.45 7.90
N GLY A 24 -17.75 5.65 7.46
CA GLY A 24 -18.22 6.90 8.08
C GLY A 24 -19.76 6.99 8.12
N GLU A 25 -20.33 7.69 9.10
CA GLU A 25 -21.77 7.98 9.15
C GLU A 25 -22.19 8.72 7.86
N GLY A 26 -22.94 8.05 6.99
CA GLY A 26 -23.26 8.54 5.62
C GLY A 26 -22.39 7.96 4.50
N GLY A 27 -21.61 6.91 4.78
CA GLY A 27 -20.67 6.28 3.85
C GLY A 27 -21.23 6.16 2.44
N LEU A 28 -20.52 6.75 1.48
CA LEU A 28 -20.81 6.63 0.05
C LEU A 28 -20.05 5.40 -0.47
N PRO A 29 -20.62 4.16 -0.44
CA PRO A 29 -19.98 2.98 -1.00
C PRO A 29 -19.55 3.19 -2.46
N ARG A 30 -20.24 4.09 -3.16
CA ARG A 30 -19.97 4.54 -4.53
C ARG A 30 -18.61 5.25 -4.65
N ALA A 31 -18.33 6.21 -3.77
CA ALA A 31 -17.12 7.02 -3.85
C ALA A 31 -15.88 6.18 -3.51
N GLY A 32 -15.99 5.32 -2.49
CA GLY A 32 -14.90 4.41 -2.12
C GLY A 32 -14.62 3.37 -3.21
N LEU A 33 -15.65 2.74 -3.78
CA LEU A 33 -15.47 1.76 -4.86
C LEU A 33 -14.89 2.40 -6.12
N ALA A 34 -15.40 3.57 -6.52
CA ALA A 34 -14.85 4.33 -7.65
C ALA A 34 -13.40 4.74 -7.41
N ALA A 35 -13.05 5.22 -6.21
CA ALA A 35 -11.70 5.65 -5.88
C ALA A 35 -10.68 4.49 -5.94
N ILE A 36 -11.01 3.31 -5.40
CA ILE A 36 -10.11 2.14 -5.42
C ILE A 36 -9.90 1.63 -6.85
N LEU A 37 -10.95 1.58 -7.65
CA LEU A 37 -10.87 1.11 -9.04
C LEU A 37 -10.11 2.09 -9.92
N SER A 38 -10.39 3.39 -9.81
CA SER A 38 -9.66 4.44 -10.51
C SER A 38 -8.19 4.50 -10.07
N ALA A 39 -7.89 4.29 -8.78
CA ALA A 39 -6.52 4.16 -8.28
C ALA A 39 -5.82 2.96 -8.91
N GLY A 40 -6.50 1.80 -8.98
CA GLY A 40 -5.97 0.63 -9.69
C GLY A 40 -5.71 0.88 -11.17
N ALA A 41 -6.59 1.60 -11.87
CA ALA A 41 -6.41 2.01 -13.26
C ALA A 41 -5.22 2.98 -13.41
N PHE A 42 -5.07 3.93 -12.48
CA PHE A 42 -3.93 4.84 -12.43
C PHE A 42 -2.60 4.10 -12.24
N VAL A 43 -2.51 3.20 -11.26
CA VAL A 43 -1.24 2.48 -11.01
C VAL A 43 -0.92 1.52 -12.15
N SER A 44 -1.89 0.70 -12.57
CA SER A 44 -1.65 -0.30 -13.64
C SER A 44 -1.37 0.33 -15.01
N ALA A 45 -1.84 1.55 -15.29
CA ALA A 45 -1.58 2.24 -16.54
C ALA A 45 -0.50 3.34 -16.38
N PHE A 46 -0.78 4.41 -15.65
CA PHE A 46 0.13 5.55 -15.55
C PHE A 46 1.45 5.22 -14.84
N VAL A 47 1.40 4.54 -13.69
CA VAL A 47 2.62 4.23 -12.91
C VAL A 47 3.46 3.17 -13.63
N VAL A 48 2.86 2.08 -14.10
CA VAL A 48 3.57 1.09 -14.96
C VAL A 48 4.13 1.77 -16.22
N GLY A 49 3.38 2.70 -16.81
CA GLY A 49 3.80 3.49 -17.95
C GLY A 49 5.05 4.34 -17.65
N ALA A 50 5.04 5.06 -16.52
CA ALA A 50 6.17 5.86 -16.05
C ALA A 50 7.41 5.00 -15.76
N VAL A 51 7.25 3.88 -15.04
CA VAL A 51 8.33 2.93 -14.77
C VAL A 51 8.91 2.38 -16.07
N SER A 52 8.05 2.04 -17.03
CA SER A 52 8.45 1.59 -18.37
C SER A 52 9.23 2.67 -19.12
N LEU A 53 8.79 3.93 -19.12
CA LEU A 53 9.51 5.02 -19.80
C LEU A 53 10.89 5.31 -19.19
N ILE A 54 11.02 5.16 -17.87
CA ILE A 54 12.27 5.44 -17.16
C ILE A 54 13.29 4.30 -17.34
N ALA A 55 12.84 3.06 -17.20
CA ALA A 55 13.75 1.92 -17.07
C ALA A 55 13.76 0.98 -18.27
N ALA A 56 12.80 1.04 -19.20
CA ALA A 56 12.80 0.15 -20.35
C ALA A 56 14.01 0.41 -21.27
N PRO A 57 14.45 -0.62 -22.02
CA PRO A 57 13.98 -2.01 -21.95
C PRO A 57 14.55 -2.75 -20.73
N PHE A 58 13.72 -3.52 -20.03
CA PHE A 58 14.15 -4.44 -18.97
C PHE A 58 13.37 -5.76 -19.04
N ALA A 59 13.94 -6.81 -18.46
CA ALA A 59 13.33 -8.13 -18.40
C ALA A 59 12.63 -8.34 -17.04
N VAL A 60 11.49 -9.03 -17.07
CA VAL A 60 10.75 -9.43 -15.86
C VAL A 60 10.76 -10.96 -15.72
N PRO A 61 10.81 -11.51 -14.49
CA PRO A 61 10.72 -12.95 -14.26
C PRO A 61 9.38 -13.50 -14.76
N PRO A 62 9.36 -14.45 -15.72
CA PRO A 62 8.12 -14.91 -16.35
C PRO A 62 7.06 -15.40 -15.36
N ALA A 63 7.46 -16.27 -14.43
CA ALA A 63 6.54 -16.90 -13.50
C ALA A 63 5.92 -15.89 -12.52
N SER A 64 6.73 -15.02 -11.91
CA SER A 64 6.24 -14.00 -10.98
C SER A 64 5.38 -12.95 -11.67
N PHE A 65 5.82 -12.46 -12.84
CA PHE A 65 5.07 -11.48 -13.61
C PHE A 65 3.72 -12.03 -14.06
N THR A 66 3.69 -13.22 -14.66
CA THR A 66 2.42 -13.84 -15.10
C THR A 66 1.51 -14.08 -13.91
N ARG A 67 2.02 -14.63 -12.80
CA ARG A 67 1.23 -14.82 -11.56
C ARG A 67 0.59 -13.51 -11.10
N ASP A 68 1.38 -12.46 -10.92
CA ASP A 68 0.92 -11.22 -10.30
C ASP A 68 -0.13 -10.51 -11.18
N VAL A 69 0.14 -10.39 -12.49
CA VAL A 69 -0.78 -9.73 -13.43
C VAL A 69 -2.04 -10.56 -13.67
N PHE A 70 -1.90 -11.88 -13.82
CA PHE A 70 -3.05 -12.76 -14.06
C PHE A 70 -3.97 -12.85 -12.86
N LEU A 71 -3.43 -13.01 -11.65
CA LEU A 71 -4.25 -13.07 -10.44
C LEU A 71 -4.90 -11.72 -10.14
N TYR A 72 -4.24 -10.60 -10.46
CA TYR A 72 -4.88 -9.30 -10.38
C TYR A 72 -6.01 -9.14 -11.40
N LEU A 73 -5.79 -9.57 -12.65
CA LEU A 73 -6.83 -9.59 -13.68
C LEU A 73 -8.03 -10.45 -13.25
N LEU A 74 -7.79 -11.62 -12.67
CA LEU A 74 -8.84 -12.52 -12.17
C LEU A 74 -9.60 -11.90 -11.00
N ALA A 75 -8.91 -11.27 -10.05
CA ALA A 75 -9.50 -10.54 -8.93
C ALA A 75 -10.39 -9.38 -9.42
N ALA A 76 -9.88 -8.55 -10.33
CA ALA A 76 -10.62 -7.44 -10.91
C ALA A 76 -11.85 -7.93 -11.69
N SER A 77 -11.72 -9.04 -12.42
CA SER A 77 -12.84 -9.65 -13.16
C SER A 77 -13.91 -10.21 -12.22
N ALA A 78 -13.50 -10.87 -11.14
CA ALA A 78 -14.42 -11.42 -10.14
C ALA A 78 -15.18 -10.29 -9.42
N LEU A 79 -14.49 -9.21 -9.05
CA LEU A 79 -15.12 -8.04 -8.44
C LEU A 79 -16.07 -7.35 -9.43
N PHE A 80 -15.70 -7.25 -10.72
CA PHE A 80 -16.57 -6.68 -11.74
C PHE A 80 -17.85 -7.52 -11.92
N TYR A 81 -17.74 -8.85 -11.91
CA TYR A 81 -18.89 -9.74 -11.93
C TYR A 81 -19.82 -9.55 -10.72
N ILE A 82 -19.24 -9.44 -9.51
CA ILE A 82 -20.00 -9.14 -8.28
C ILE A 82 -20.71 -7.77 -8.42
N TYR A 83 -20.03 -6.77 -8.96
CA TYR A 83 -20.60 -5.44 -9.20
C TYR A 83 -21.79 -5.48 -10.17
N LEU A 84 -21.64 -6.20 -11.30
CA LEU A 84 -22.71 -6.36 -12.30
C LEU A 84 -23.91 -7.14 -11.78
N SER A 85 -23.72 -7.98 -10.76
CA SER A 85 -24.81 -8.71 -10.11
C SER A 85 -25.71 -7.80 -9.27
N ALA A 86 -25.32 -6.55 -9.01
CA ALA A 86 -26.01 -5.54 -8.18
C ALA A 86 -26.30 -5.97 -6.72
N GLU A 87 -26.03 -7.21 -6.36
CA GLU A 87 -26.26 -7.81 -5.05
C GLU A 87 -24.95 -8.41 -4.54
N ILE A 88 -24.47 -7.92 -3.40
CA ILE A 88 -23.27 -8.45 -2.73
C ILE A 88 -23.67 -9.27 -1.52
N PHE A 89 -23.35 -10.56 -1.56
CA PHE A 89 -23.52 -11.47 -0.44
C PHE A 89 -22.26 -11.53 0.43
N LEU A 90 -22.43 -11.82 1.72
CA LEU A 90 -21.32 -11.96 2.67
C LEU A 90 -20.26 -12.97 2.19
N TRP A 91 -20.67 -14.10 1.61
CA TRP A 91 -19.73 -15.12 1.13
C TRP A 91 -18.85 -14.62 -0.04
N GLN A 92 -19.38 -13.72 -0.89
CA GLN A 92 -18.61 -13.11 -1.98
C GLN A 92 -17.56 -12.16 -1.41
N ALA A 93 -17.93 -11.34 -0.43
CA ALA A 93 -17.01 -10.42 0.23
C ALA A 93 -15.91 -11.17 0.99
N VAL A 94 -16.25 -12.23 1.72
CA VAL A 94 -15.27 -13.12 2.38
C VAL A 94 -14.39 -13.81 1.33
N GLY A 95 -14.97 -14.23 0.21
CA GLY A 95 -14.24 -14.83 -0.91
C GLY A 95 -13.14 -13.92 -1.48
N LEU A 96 -13.38 -12.60 -1.58
CA LEU A 96 -12.36 -11.64 -2.02
C LEU A 96 -11.14 -11.61 -1.07
N VAL A 97 -11.39 -11.57 0.25
CA VAL A 97 -10.32 -11.57 1.25
C VAL A 97 -9.55 -12.89 1.23
N LEU A 98 -10.26 -14.02 1.14
CA LEU A 98 -9.65 -15.35 1.04
C LEU A 98 -8.83 -15.52 -0.26
N PHE A 99 -9.27 -14.90 -1.36
CA PHE A 99 -8.51 -14.89 -2.61
C PHE A 99 -7.14 -14.21 -2.45
N TYR A 100 -7.06 -13.13 -1.66
CA TYR A 100 -5.76 -12.52 -1.35
C TYR A 100 -4.89 -13.43 -0.47
N VAL A 101 -5.47 -14.08 0.53
CA VAL A 101 -4.74 -15.06 1.37
C VAL A 101 -4.18 -16.19 0.50
N PHE A 102 -4.97 -16.69 -0.45
CA PHE A 102 -4.53 -17.66 -1.44
C PHE A 102 -3.38 -17.11 -2.31
N PHE A 103 -3.49 -15.88 -2.83
CA PHE A 103 -2.42 -15.22 -3.58
C PHE A 103 -1.11 -15.19 -2.79
N VAL A 104 -1.16 -14.73 -1.53
CA VAL A 104 0.03 -14.67 -0.66
C VAL A 104 0.62 -16.06 -0.45
N GLY A 105 -0.21 -17.07 -0.16
CA GLY A 105 0.24 -18.46 -0.03
C GLY A 105 0.93 -18.98 -1.29
N LEU A 106 0.41 -18.64 -2.47
CA LEU A 106 0.99 -19.01 -3.76
C LEU A 106 2.33 -18.29 -4.01
N VAL A 107 2.45 -17.02 -3.61
CA VAL A 107 3.74 -16.29 -3.66
C VAL A 107 4.79 -16.99 -2.81
N PHE A 108 4.47 -17.32 -1.56
CA PHE A 108 5.39 -18.03 -0.67
C PHE A 108 5.76 -19.42 -1.19
N TYR A 109 4.79 -20.16 -1.73
CA TYR A 109 5.05 -21.47 -2.34
C TYR A 109 6.03 -21.37 -3.51
N MET A 110 5.87 -20.37 -4.39
CA MET A 110 6.78 -20.15 -5.51
C MET A 110 8.17 -19.70 -5.07
N ASP A 111 8.26 -18.86 -4.05
CA ASP A 111 9.54 -18.38 -3.50
C ASP A 111 10.32 -19.52 -2.83
N LEU A 112 9.64 -20.41 -2.09
CA LEU A 112 10.23 -21.62 -1.49
C LEU A 112 10.74 -22.59 -2.57
N GLY A 113 9.94 -22.80 -3.63
CA GLY A 113 10.33 -23.63 -4.76
C GLY A 113 11.53 -23.07 -5.54
N ALA A 114 11.65 -21.75 -5.63
CA ALA A 114 12.80 -21.09 -6.26
C ALA A 114 14.07 -21.21 -5.40
N ALA A 115 13.96 -21.06 -4.09
CA ALA A 115 15.09 -21.24 -3.16
C ALA A 115 15.63 -22.68 -3.19
N GLY A 116 14.75 -23.68 -3.20
CA GLY A 116 15.15 -25.08 -3.32
C GLY A 116 15.87 -25.40 -4.64
N LYS A 117 15.43 -24.80 -5.74
CA LYS A 117 16.11 -24.93 -7.05
C LYS A 117 17.46 -24.21 -7.08
N ALA A 118 17.58 -23.04 -6.45
CA ALA A 118 18.85 -22.31 -6.38
C ALA A 118 19.90 -23.07 -5.55
N VAL A 119 19.50 -23.67 -4.43
CA VAL A 119 20.39 -24.54 -3.62
C VAL A 119 20.81 -25.77 -4.41
N SER A 120 19.86 -26.44 -5.09
CA SER A 120 20.18 -27.62 -5.92
C SER A 120 21.10 -27.27 -7.10
N SER A 121 20.90 -26.13 -7.77
CA SER A 121 21.80 -25.66 -8.84
C SER A 121 23.18 -25.27 -8.29
N ALA A 122 23.26 -24.65 -7.11
CA ALA A 122 24.51 -24.28 -6.47
C ALA A 122 25.32 -25.51 -6.00
N GLU A 123 24.65 -26.54 -5.47
CA GLU A 123 25.26 -27.85 -5.15
C GLU A 123 25.76 -28.56 -6.42
N GLN A 124 25.07 -28.39 -7.54
CA GLN A 124 25.44 -28.98 -8.82
C GLN A 124 26.57 -28.22 -9.54
N GLU A 125 26.70 -26.90 -9.30
CA GLU A 125 27.84 -26.07 -9.74
C GLU A 125 29.09 -26.31 -8.88
N THR A 126 28.95 -26.51 -7.56
CA THR A 126 30.07 -26.89 -6.68
C THR A 126 30.61 -28.30 -6.96
N ALA A 127 29.77 -29.20 -7.46
CA ALA A 127 30.18 -30.54 -7.88
C ALA A 127 30.95 -30.59 -9.22
N ASN A 128 30.81 -29.56 -10.08
CA ASN A 128 31.31 -29.59 -11.47
C ASN A 128 32.39 -28.57 -11.83
N GLY A 129 32.89 -27.73 -10.90
CA GLY A 129 33.86 -26.71 -11.28
C GLY A 129 34.69 -26.15 -10.13
N MET A 130 35.91 -26.67 -9.98
CA MET A 130 36.98 -26.01 -9.24
C MET A 130 37.69 -25.01 -10.17
N SER A 131 37.63 -23.72 -9.83
CA SER A 131 38.61 -22.64 -10.12
C SER A 131 38.08 -21.40 -10.85
N ARG A 132 38.57 -20.25 -10.33
CA ARG A 132 38.51 -18.84 -10.79
C ARG A 132 37.24 -18.08 -10.43
N GLY A 133 37.29 -16.92 -9.79
CA GLY A 133 38.36 -16.04 -9.37
C GLY A 133 37.71 -14.76 -8.82
N ALA A 134 38.34 -14.13 -7.82
CA ALA A 134 37.88 -12.87 -7.25
C ALA A 134 37.77 -11.79 -8.34
N MET A 135 36.68 -11.03 -8.31
CA MET A 135 36.60 -9.75 -9.02
C MET A 135 35.81 -8.77 -8.15
N ASP A 136 36.57 -7.86 -7.55
CA ASP A 136 36.09 -6.70 -6.81
C ASP A 136 35.25 -5.80 -7.71
N LEU A 137 34.07 -5.40 -7.22
CA LEU A 137 33.23 -4.36 -7.81
C LEU A 137 33.64 -3.00 -7.23
N PRO A 138 34.08 -2.02 -8.04
CA PRO A 138 34.24 -0.66 -7.55
C PRO A 138 32.85 -0.01 -7.43
N VAL A 139 32.44 0.29 -6.20
CA VAL A 139 31.37 1.24 -5.92
C VAL A 139 31.91 2.64 -6.22
N SER A 140 31.58 3.18 -7.38
CA SER A 140 31.76 4.59 -7.69
C SER A 140 30.38 5.22 -7.85
N VAL A 141 29.91 5.88 -6.79
CA VAL A 141 28.74 6.75 -6.80
C VAL A 141 29.26 8.16 -6.66
N GLU A 142 29.44 8.87 -7.77
CA GLU A 142 29.52 10.33 -7.71
C GLU A 142 29.27 10.98 -9.08
N HIS A 143 28.66 12.17 -9.03
CA HIS A 143 28.52 13.20 -10.08
C HIS A 143 27.34 13.13 -11.06
N GLN A 144 26.21 13.72 -10.65
CA GLN A 144 25.56 14.77 -11.47
C GLN A 144 24.50 15.56 -10.67
N LYS A 145 24.87 16.68 -10.04
CA LYS A 145 23.87 17.71 -9.64
C LYS A 145 24.50 19.09 -9.43
N GLN A 146 24.75 19.83 -10.51
CA GLN A 146 25.36 21.17 -10.40
C GLN A 146 24.66 22.32 -11.15
N ARG A 147 23.38 22.21 -11.54
CA ARG A 147 22.73 23.32 -12.29
C ARG A 147 21.30 23.73 -11.90
N LYS A 148 20.77 23.30 -10.74
CA LYS A 148 19.45 23.71 -10.23
C LYS A 148 19.49 24.33 -8.82
N ALA A 149 20.60 24.94 -8.43
CA ALA A 149 20.90 25.23 -7.02
C ALA A 149 20.17 26.43 -6.39
N SER A 150 19.59 27.38 -7.14
CA SER A 150 19.08 28.61 -6.50
C SER A 150 17.68 28.45 -5.86
N LEU A 151 16.71 27.89 -6.59
CA LEU A 151 15.35 27.67 -6.05
C LEU A 151 15.24 26.43 -5.14
N TRP A 152 16.01 25.38 -5.42
CA TRP A 152 16.06 24.18 -4.56
C TRP A 152 16.61 24.49 -3.18
N THR A 153 17.55 25.42 -3.05
CA THR A 153 18.17 25.73 -1.75
C THR A 153 17.19 26.38 -0.78
N VAL A 154 16.31 27.25 -1.26
CA VAL A 154 15.26 27.89 -0.43
C VAL A 154 14.20 26.86 -0.04
N LEU A 155 13.74 26.04 -0.99
CA LEU A 155 12.79 24.97 -0.71
C LEU A 155 13.37 23.96 0.30
N THR A 156 14.66 23.59 0.17
CA THR A 156 15.33 22.66 1.10
C THR A 156 15.52 23.22 2.50
N LYS A 157 15.62 24.55 2.66
CA LYS A 157 15.71 25.17 3.98
C LYS A 157 14.35 25.17 4.69
N VAL A 158 13.28 25.44 3.96
CA VAL A 158 11.91 25.36 4.49
C VAL A 158 11.53 23.92 4.83
N THR A 159 11.88 22.94 3.99
CA THR A 159 11.65 21.52 4.31
C THR A 159 12.44 21.10 5.55
N ARG A 160 13.72 21.51 5.71
CA ARG A 160 14.52 21.16 6.90
C ARG A 160 13.92 21.65 8.22
N VAL A 161 13.26 22.81 8.22
CA VAL A 161 12.60 23.34 9.43
C VAL A 161 11.35 22.53 9.78
N TRP A 162 10.63 22.03 8.77
CA TRP A 162 9.49 21.13 8.94
C TRP A 162 9.89 19.68 9.25
N ASP A 163 11.05 19.24 8.76
CA ASP A 163 11.57 17.90 8.97
C ASP A 163 11.79 17.64 10.47
N TRP A 164 12.18 18.65 11.25
CA TRP A 164 12.50 18.48 12.67
C TRP A 164 11.29 18.07 13.53
N PRO A 165 10.15 18.79 13.55
CA PRO A 165 8.98 18.38 14.33
C PRO A 165 8.40 17.05 13.83
N VAL A 166 8.37 16.81 12.51
CA VAL A 166 7.87 15.55 11.94
C VAL A 166 8.76 14.38 12.34
N THR A 167 10.07 14.50 12.16
CA THR A 167 11.03 13.45 12.54
C THR A 167 11.02 13.21 14.04
N PHE A 168 10.85 14.25 14.85
CA PHE A 168 10.73 14.11 16.31
C PHE A 168 9.49 13.30 16.71
N LEU A 169 8.31 13.61 16.12
CA LEU A 169 7.08 12.84 16.35
C LEU A 169 7.20 11.39 15.87
N LEU A 170 7.80 11.17 14.69
CA LEU A 170 8.03 9.84 14.15
C LEU A 170 8.97 9.04 15.07
N LYS A 171 10.07 9.63 15.57
CA LYS A 171 11.00 8.93 16.49
C LYS A 171 10.39 8.59 17.86
N LEU A 172 9.38 9.35 18.31
CA LEU A 172 8.64 9.06 19.54
C LEU A 172 7.70 7.86 19.42
N THR A 173 7.29 7.52 18.19
CA THR A 173 6.20 6.59 17.91
C THR A 173 6.59 5.43 17.01
N ILE A 174 7.73 5.50 16.33
CA ILE A 174 8.31 4.43 15.52
C ILE A 174 9.60 3.96 16.21
N PRO A 175 9.65 2.70 16.68
CA PRO A 175 10.86 2.10 17.21
C PRO A 175 12.01 2.12 16.20
N SER A 176 13.18 2.60 16.64
CA SER A 176 14.42 2.44 15.89
C SER A 176 14.88 0.98 15.93
N THR A 177 15.22 0.43 14.76
CA THR A 177 15.68 -0.96 14.62
C THR A 177 17.20 -1.09 14.65
N LEU A 178 17.92 -0.04 14.24
CA LEU A 178 19.38 -0.03 14.21
C LEU A 178 20.00 0.28 15.58
N PRO A 179 20.99 -0.51 16.04
CA PRO A 179 21.71 -0.24 17.28
C PRO A 179 22.38 1.14 17.31
N SER A 180 22.82 1.65 16.15
CA SER A 180 23.49 2.96 16.03
C SER A 180 22.57 4.17 16.27
N GLU A 181 21.26 4.00 16.13
CA GLU A 181 20.26 5.07 16.33
C GLU A 181 19.59 4.97 17.71
N TRP A 182 20.09 4.11 18.58
CA TRP A 182 19.48 3.84 19.88
C TRP A 182 19.52 5.08 20.77
N ASN A 183 18.35 5.45 21.30
CA ASN A 183 18.24 6.44 22.35
C ASN A 183 17.22 5.97 23.39
N LYS A 184 17.67 5.88 24.63
CA LYS A 184 16.87 5.47 25.78
C LYS A 184 15.54 6.23 25.90
N PHE A 185 15.55 7.53 25.62
CA PHE A 185 14.34 8.35 25.68
C PHE A 185 13.30 7.91 24.65
N TYR A 186 13.70 7.72 23.39
CA TYR A 186 12.80 7.28 22.32
C TYR A 186 12.28 5.87 22.56
N VAL A 187 13.09 4.95 23.08
CA VAL A 187 12.62 3.58 23.40
C VAL A 187 11.54 3.60 24.49
N CYS A 188 11.74 4.36 25.56
CA CYS A 188 10.74 4.47 26.63
C CYS A 188 9.46 5.17 26.14
N ALA A 189 9.59 6.20 25.30
CA ALA A 189 8.46 6.84 24.65
C ALA A 189 7.70 5.84 23.75
N ASN A 190 8.40 5.04 22.95
CA ASN A 190 7.80 4.02 22.08
C ASN A 190 7.04 2.95 22.89
N ILE A 191 7.60 2.44 23.99
CA ILE A 191 6.93 1.47 24.88
C ILE A 191 5.62 2.06 25.46
N CYS A 192 5.60 3.37 25.72
CA CYS A 192 4.43 4.08 26.21
C CYS A 192 3.39 4.36 25.11
N LEU A 193 3.82 4.90 23.98
CA LEU A 193 2.96 5.46 22.94
C LEU A 193 2.50 4.45 21.90
N CYS A 194 3.32 3.46 21.51
CA CYS A 194 2.95 2.50 20.46
C CYS A 194 1.68 1.73 20.83
N PRO A 195 1.53 1.16 22.05
CA PRO A 195 0.31 0.42 22.41
C PRO A 195 -0.94 1.30 22.39
N LEU A 196 -0.82 2.58 22.77
CA LEU A 196 -1.93 3.53 22.74
C LEU A 196 -2.34 3.91 21.31
N ILE A 197 -1.36 4.15 20.43
CA ILE A 197 -1.62 4.48 19.03
C ILE A 197 -2.20 3.27 18.29
N LEU A 198 -1.69 2.07 18.56
CA LEU A 198 -2.28 0.84 18.04
C LEU A 198 -3.72 0.68 18.53
N LEU A 199 -3.98 0.90 19.82
CA LEU A 199 -5.34 0.87 20.36
C LEU A 199 -6.25 1.89 19.69
N TYR A 200 -5.77 3.12 19.43
CA TYR A 200 -6.48 4.13 18.66
C TYR A 200 -6.75 3.68 17.22
N SER A 201 -5.78 3.06 16.55
CA SER A 201 -5.96 2.50 15.20
C SER A 201 -7.06 1.43 15.15
N PHE A 202 -7.14 0.60 16.21
CA PHE A 202 -8.19 -0.40 16.37
C PHE A 202 -9.47 0.14 17.01
N SER A 203 -9.59 1.45 17.25
CA SER A 203 -10.79 2.06 17.86
C SER A 203 -12.07 1.79 17.08
N SER A 204 -11.94 1.60 15.75
CA SER A 204 -13.04 1.20 14.86
C SER A 204 -13.51 -0.25 15.05
N PHE A 205 -12.70 -1.10 15.68
CA PHE A 205 -13.03 -2.50 15.98
C PHE A 205 -13.37 -2.71 17.45
N ILE A 206 -12.64 -2.03 18.34
CA ILE A 206 -12.81 -2.08 19.79
C ILE A 206 -12.98 -0.62 20.24
N PRO A 207 -14.19 -0.21 20.68
CA PRO A 207 -14.38 1.14 21.18
C PRO A 207 -13.39 1.46 22.28
N LEU A 208 -12.78 2.64 22.26
CA LEU A 208 -11.79 3.07 23.26
C LEU A 208 -12.40 3.11 24.68
N ASP A 209 -13.72 3.28 24.75
CA ASP A 209 -14.51 3.28 25.98
C ASP A 209 -15.02 1.89 26.37
N SER A 210 -14.53 0.83 25.72
CA SER A 210 -14.87 -0.54 26.08
C SER A 210 -14.51 -0.81 27.54
N ARG A 211 -15.50 -1.35 28.25
CA ARG A 211 -15.47 -1.51 29.71
C ARG A 211 -14.80 -2.83 30.07
N ILE A 212 -13.69 -2.77 30.79
CA ILE A 212 -13.02 -3.98 31.31
C ILE A 212 -13.67 -4.36 32.65
N VAL A 213 -14.29 -5.53 32.72
CA VAL A 213 -15.06 -6.01 33.89
C VAL A 213 -14.18 -6.80 34.89
N PHE A 214 -12.88 -6.96 34.63
CA PHE A 214 -12.14 -8.14 35.10
C PHE A 214 -11.67 -8.16 36.57
N LEU A 215 -11.62 -7.06 37.32
CA LEU A 215 -10.98 -7.09 38.66
C LEU A 215 -11.73 -6.44 39.83
N LEU A 216 -12.59 -5.43 39.61
CA LEU A 216 -13.35 -4.75 40.68
C LEU A 216 -14.78 -4.46 40.20
N PRO A 217 -15.83 -5.10 40.75
CA PRO A 217 -17.22 -4.96 40.27
C PRO A 217 -17.79 -3.53 40.29
N GLN A 218 -17.12 -2.60 40.97
CA GLN A 218 -17.60 -1.25 41.25
C GLN A 218 -16.78 -0.13 40.61
N ILE A 219 -15.64 -0.42 39.96
CA ILE A 219 -14.76 0.61 39.39
C ILE A 219 -14.70 0.46 37.86
N ARG A 220 -15.09 1.53 37.15
CA ARG A 220 -15.22 1.58 35.69
C ARG A 220 -14.03 2.34 35.10
N PHE A 221 -13.04 1.64 34.55
CA PHE A 221 -11.94 2.26 33.81
C PHE A 221 -12.11 2.08 32.30
N PRO A 222 -11.89 3.14 31.49
CA PRO A 222 -11.85 3.00 30.04
C PRO A 222 -10.58 2.24 29.61
N LEU A 223 -10.68 1.43 28.55
CA LEU A 223 -9.61 0.55 28.08
C LEU A 223 -8.28 1.29 27.86
N TRP A 224 -8.32 2.50 27.29
CA TRP A 224 -7.13 3.31 27.03
C TRP A 224 -6.35 3.64 28.31
N SER A 225 -7.02 3.84 29.45
CA SER A 225 -6.36 4.20 30.71
C SER A 225 -5.58 3.03 31.31
N VAL A 226 -6.10 1.81 31.15
CA VAL A 226 -5.45 0.58 31.60
C VAL A 226 -4.22 0.30 30.74
N VAL A 227 -4.35 0.43 29.42
CA VAL A 227 -3.21 0.27 28.49
C VAL A 227 -2.14 1.32 28.77
N LEU A 228 -2.51 2.59 28.97
CA LEU A 228 -1.58 3.66 29.33
C LEU A 228 -0.81 3.35 30.62
N LEU A 229 -1.51 2.90 31.66
CA LEU A 229 -0.90 2.58 32.95
C LEU A 229 0.11 1.43 32.82
N VAL A 230 -0.27 0.34 32.16
CA VAL A 230 0.61 -0.82 31.95
C VAL A 230 1.82 -0.45 31.11
N SER A 231 1.61 0.24 29.99
CA SER A 231 2.68 0.72 29.11
C SER A 231 3.63 1.68 29.81
N PHE A 232 3.11 2.56 30.67
CA PHE A 232 3.93 3.47 31.47
C PHE A 232 4.76 2.73 32.53
N CYS A 233 4.18 1.74 33.23
CA CYS A 233 4.92 0.88 34.17
C CYS A 233 6.04 0.09 33.48
N LEU A 234 5.79 -0.43 32.28
CA LEU A 234 6.80 -1.11 31.46
C LEU A 234 7.89 -0.14 30.99
N ALA A 235 7.53 1.07 30.55
CA ALA A 235 8.48 2.09 30.14
C ALA A 235 9.39 2.53 31.30
N LEU A 236 8.83 2.70 32.51
CA LEU A 236 9.60 3.01 33.72
C LEU A 236 10.55 1.87 34.12
N SER A 237 10.09 0.63 34.00
CA SER A 237 10.92 -0.56 34.25
C SER A 237 12.09 -0.61 33.28
N HIS A 238 11.82 -0.45 31.98
CA HIS A 238 12.85 -0.39 30.95
C HIS A 238 13.82 0.79 31.16
N PHE A 239 13.33 1.96 31.60
CA PHE A 239 14.18 3.09 31.94
C PHE A 239 15.09 2.83 33.15
N ARG A 240 14.66 2.01 34.12
CA ARG A 240 15.44 1.66 35.32
C ARG A 240 16.47 0.55 35.05
N PHE A 241 16.08 -0.50 34.32
CA PHE A 241 16.87 -1.72 34.18
C PHE A 241 17.76 -1.74 32.93
N GLU A 242 17.31 -1.18 31.80
CA GLU A 242 18.05 -1.26 30.54
C GLU A 242 18.98 -0.05 30.39
N LYS A 243 20.29 -0.32 30.27
CA LYS A 243 21.33 0.73 30.16
C LYS A 243 22.18 0.61 28.90
N GLU A 244 22.15 -0.53 28.23
CA GLU A 244 22.96 -0.84 27.06
C GLU A 244 22.08 -1.04 25.81
N SER A 245 22.65 -0.80 24.63
CA SER A 245 21.93 -1.04 23.37
C SER A 245 21.85 -2.53 23.09
N PRO A 246 20.75 -3.04 22.51
CA PRO A 246 20.65 -4.43 22.09
C PRO A 246 21.75 -4.76 21.05
N GLU A 247 22.42 -5.90 21.24
CA GLU A 247 23.49 -6.37 20.33
C GLU A 247 22.96 -6.91 19.00
N THR A 248 21.66 -7.27 18.94
CA THR A 248 21.00 -7.85 17.76
C THR A 248 19.68 -7.16 17.43
N GLU A 249 19.33 -7.17 16.14
CA GLU A 249 18.04 -6.67 15.66
C GLU A 249 16.91 -7.59 16.12
N ASN A 250 16.03 -7.06 16.97
CA ASN A 250 14.85 -7.79 17.43
C ASN A 250 13.75 -7.77 16.36
N ILE A 251 13.39 -8.94 15.84
CA ILE A 251 12.30 -9.11 14.85
C ILE A 251 11.00 -8.45 15.33
N ALA A 252 10.69 -8.56 16.62
CA ALA A 252 9.51 -7.94 17.22
C ALA A 252 9.54 -6.40 17.12
N SER A 253 10.70 -5.77 17.35
CA SER A 253 10.85 -4.31 17.22
C SER A 253 10.66 -3.87 15.77
N THR A 254 11.22 -4.64 14.82
CA THR A 254 11.06 -4.39 13.38
C THR A 254 9.62 -4.55 12.91
N LEU A 255 8.88 -5.52 13.43
CA LEU A 255 7.46 -5.67 13.13
C LEU A 255 6.63 -4.51 13.69
N ILE A 256 6.91 -4.08 14.93
CA ILE A 256 6.20 -2.95 15.55
C ILE A 256 6.51 -1.65 14.80
N SER A 257 7.77 -1.40 14.44
CA SER A 257 8.15 -0.21 13.66
C SER A 257 7.52 -0.18 12.27
N PHE A 258 7.40 -1.34 11.63
CA PHE A 258 6.67 -1.47 10.37
C PHE A 258 5.17 -1.12 10.54
N VAL A 259 4.48 -1.69 11.54
CA VAL A 259 3.05 -1.39 11.78
C VAL A 259 2.84 0.08 12.13
N MET A 260 3.70 0.67 12.96
CA MET A 260 3.62 2.10 13.30
C MET A 260 3.90 3.00 12.10
N SER A 261 4.79 2.60 11.19
CA SER A 261 5.02 3.32 9.93
C SER A 261 3.77 3.30 9.04
N VAL A 262 3.13 2.12 8.90
CA VAL A 262 1.87 1.99 8.16
C VAL A 262 0.76 2.87 8.75
N PHE A 263 0.64 2.94 10.07
CA PHE A 263 -0.33 3.81 10.75
C PHE A 263 -0.15 5.28 10.38
N TRP A 264 1.09 5.79 10.45
CA TRP A 264 1.38 7.19 10.13
C TRP A 264 1.16 7.50 8.66
N ILE A 265 1.58 6.61 7.76
CA ILE A 265 1.34 6.79 6.32
C ILE A 265 -0.17 6.82 6.05
N SER A 266 -0.96 5.94 6.67
CA SER A 266 -2.43 5.93 6.54
C SER A 266 -3.07 7.20 7.06
N THR A 267 -2.64 7.69 8.23
CA THR A 267 -3.16 8.93 8.81
C THR A 267 -2.85 10.13 7.93
N MET A 268 -1.60 10.24 7.45
CA MET A 268 -1.19 11.33 6.56
C MET A 268 -1.89 11.25 5.19
N ALA A 269 -2.09 10.05 4.65
CA ALA A 269 -2.88 9.84 3.44
C ALA A 269 -4.34 10.27 3.63
N GLY A 270 -4.95 9.95 4.77
CA GLY A 270 -6.30 10.41 5.12
C GLY A 270 -6.41 11.93 5.15
N GLU A 271 -5.48 12.62 5.81
CA GLU A 271 -5.46 14.09 5.83
C GLU A 271 -5.23 14.70 4.44
N LEU A 272 -4.37 14.08 3.63
CA LEU A 272 -4.16 14.48 2.23
C LEU A 272 -5.45 14.37 1.41
N LEU A 273 -6.18 13.26 1.55
CA LEU A 273 -7.47 13.06 0.87
C LEU A 273 -8.52 14.06 1.33
N ASN A 274 -8.56 14.37 2.63
CA ASN A 274 -9.45 15.41 3.17
C ASN A 274 -9.12 16.79 2.55
N CYS A 275 -7.84 17.12 2.41
CA CYS A 275 -7.41 18.35 1.75
C CYS A 275 -7.80 18.37 0.27
N LEU A 276 -7.59 17.27 -0.45
CA LEU A 276 -7.97 17.14 -1.86
C LEU A 276 -9.49 17.22 -2.05
N ALA A 277 -10.26 16.62 -1.14
CA ALA A 277 -11.71 16.72 -1.13
C ALA A 277 -12.16 18.17 -0.91
N ALA A 278 -11.54 18.88 0.03
CA ALA A 278 -11.82 20.29 0.28
C ALA A 278 -11.51 21.17 -0.95
N ILE A 279 -10.38 20.95 -1.63
CA ILE A 279 -10.06 21.62 -2.89
C ILE A 279 -11.13 21.31 -3.95
N GLY A 280 -11.57 20.06 -4.02
CA GLY A 280 -12.65 19.62 -4.90
C GLY A 280 -13.94 20.42 -4.72
N VAL A 281 -14.36 20.59 -3.46
CA VAL A 281 -15.53 21.38 -3.09
C VAL A 281 -15.32 22.86 -3.42
N ILE A 282 -14.14 23.43 -3.15
CA ILE A 282 -13.83 24.83 -3.47
C ILE A 282 -13.86 25.09 -4.98
N MET A 283 -13.50 24.09 -5.79
CA MET A 283 -13.52 24.17 -7.25
C MET A 283 -14.89 23.83 -7.86
N ASP A 284 -15.94 23.63 -7.05
CA ASP A 284 -17.27 23.19 -7.48
C ASP A 284 -17.23 21.94 -8.39
N LEU A 285 -16.28 21.02 -8.13
CA LEU A 285 -16.15 19.79 -8.90
C LEU A 285 -17.26 18.80 -8.51
N PRO A 286 -17.95 18.18 -9.48
CA PRO A 286 -18.90 17.10 -9.21
C PRO A 286 -18.26 15.99 -8.36
N PRO A 287 -18.94 15.46 -7.31
CA PRO A 287 -18.39 14.42 -6.44
C PRO A 287 -17.91 13.17 -7.20
N ALA A 288 -18.54 12.87 -8.34
CA ALA A 288 -18.14 11.79 -9.22
C ALA A 288 -16.76 12.04 -9.86
N ILE A 289 -16.52 13.26 -10.39
CA ILE A 289 -15.21 13.63 -10.96
C ILE A 289 -14.15 13.61 -9.88
N LEU A 290 -14.45 14.16 -8.70
CA LEU A 290 -13.54 14.22 -7.56
C LEU A 290 -13.07 12.81 -7.14
N GLY A 291 -14.01 11.86 -7.01
CA GLY A 291 -13.73 10.47 -6.67
C GLY A 291 -12.95 9.71 -7.75
N MET A 292 -13.31 9.89 -9.02
CA MET A 292 -12.69 9.18 -10.14
C MET A 292 -11.32 9.73 -10.56
N THR A 293 -10.98 10.97 -10.19
CA THR A 293 -9.74 11.65 -10.63
C THR A 293 -8.85 12.03 -9.46
N VAL A 294 -9.14 13.13 -8.77
CA VAL A 294 -8.25 13.74 -7.77
C VAL A 294 -8.06 12.82 -6.57
N LEU A 295 -9.12 12.20 -6.04
CA LEU A 295 -9.00 11.27 -4.91
C LEU A 295 -8.33 9.96 -5.34
N ALA A 296 -8.56 9.48 -6.56
CA ALA A 296 -7.86 8.32 -7.11
C ALA A 296 -6.35 8.56 -7.24
N TRP A 297 -5.95 9.76 -7.71
CA TRP A 297 -4.56 10.20 -7.74
C TRP A 297 -3.97 10.34 -6.34
N GLY A 298 -4.72 10.96 -5.43
CA GLY A 298 -4.33 11.18 -4.04
C GLY A 298 -4.04 9.89 -3.30
N ASN A 299 -4.87 8.86 -3.50
CA ASN A 299 -4.68 7.54 -2.91
C ASN A 299 -3.37 6.89 -3.39
N SER A 300 -3.12 6.86 -4.70
CA SER A 300 -1.98 6.11 -5.24
C SER A 300 -0.76 6.97 -5.60
N VAL A 301 -0.67 8.21 -5.09
CA VAL A 301 0.53 9.05 -5.28
C VAL A 301 1.75 8.42 -4.60
N GLY A 302 1.54 7.73 -3.47
CA GLY A 302 2.57 6.97 -2.77
C GLY A 302 3.17 5.87 -3.65
N ASP A 303 2.32 5.07 -4.30
CA ASP A 303 2.72 4.04 -5.26
C ASP A 303 3.56 4.63 -6.40
N LEU A 304 3.09 5.74 -7.00
CA LEU A 304 3.83 6.41 -8.07
C LEU A 304 5.24 6.81 -7.62
N VAL A 305 5.36 7.46 -6.46
CA VAL A 305 6.65 7.95 -5.96
C VAL A 305 7.57 6.78 -5.60
N ALA A 306 7.05 5.75 -4.93
CA ALA A 306 7.81 4.58 -4.52
C ALA A 306 8.32 3.77 -5.71
N ASP A 307 7.45 3.42 -6.66
CA ASP A 307 7.81 2.58 -7.81
C ASP A 307 8.73 3.31 -8.79
N VAL A 308 8.51 4.62 -9.00
CA VAL A 308 9.42 5.44 -9.82
C VAL A 308 10.79 5.57 -9.14
N ALA A 309 10.87 5.68 -7.81
CA ALA A 309 12.14 5.72 -7.09
C ALA A 309 12.89 4.38 -7.23
N LEU A 310 12.20 3.24 -7.08
CA LEU A 310 12.78 1.91 -7.30
C LEU A 310 13.30 1.73 -8.73
N ALA A 311 12.52 2.17 -9.73
CA ALA A 311 12.92 2.12 -11.12
C ALA A 311 14.19 2.96 -11.39
N LYS A 312 14.27 4.17 -10.82
CA LYS A 312 15.46 5.03 -10.92
C LYS A 312 16.69 4.45 -10.20
N ASN A 313 16.47 3.68 -9.14
CA ASN A 313 17.53 2.99 -8.40
C ASN A 313 17.94 1.65 -9.04
N GLY A 314 17.55 1.40 -10.29
CA GLY A 314 17.94 0.19 -11.02
C GLY A 314 17.18 -1.07 -10.63
N GLN A 315 16.04 -0.94 -9.94
CA GLN A 315 15.18 -2.06 -9.52
C GLN A 315 13.80 -2.06 -10.21
N PRO A 316 13.72 -1.97 -11.55
CA PRO A 316 12.44 -1.84 -12.26
C PRO A 316 11.55 -3.08 -12.19
N THR A 317 12.13 -4.26 -11.99
CA THR A 317 11.39 -5.51 -11.80
C THR A 317 10.59 -5.49 -10.51
N ILE A 318 11.16 -4.95 -9.43
CA ILE A 318 10.50 -4.82 -8.14
C ILE A 318 9.44 -3.71 -8.22
N ALA A 319 9.75 -2.59 -8.89
CA ALA A 319 8.80 -1.52 -9.15
C ALA A 319 7.55 -2.02 -9.89
N ILE A 320 7.70 -2.75 -11.01
CA ILE A 320 6.54 -3.30 -11.74
C ILE A 320 5.73 -4.28 -10.88
N ALA A 321 6.39 -5.11 -10.07
CA ALA A 321 5.68 -6.02 -9.17
C ALA A 321 4.86 -5.26 -8.12
N GLY A 322 5.41 -4.15 -7.60
CA GLY A 322 4.71 -3.19 -6.74
C GLY A 322 3.45 -2.62 -7.39
N CYS A 323 3.55 -2.18 -8.65
CA CYS A 323 2.44 -1.61 -9.41
C CYS A 323 1.22 -2.55 -9.58
N PHE A 324 1.39 -3.86 -9.43
CA PHE A 324 0.27 -4.81 -9.50
C PHE A 324 -0.15 -5.30 -8.12
N ALA A 325 0.82 -5.61 -7.26
CA ALA A 325 0.53 -6.21 -5.96
C ALA A 325 -0.12 -5.20 -4.98
N GLY A 326 0.27 -3.92 -5.02
CA GLY A 326 -0.31 -2.87 -4.19
C GLY A 326 -1.80 -2.64 -4.48
N PRO A 327 -2.19 -2.28 -5.72
CA PRO A 327 -3.59 -2.12 -6.08
C PRO A 327 -4.45 -3.35 -5.88
N MET A 328 -3.89 -4.55 -6.12
CA MET A 328 -4.59 -5.81 -5.86
C MET A 328 -4.86 -6.02 -4.35
N PHE A 329 -3.91 -5.66 -3.48
CA PHE A 329 -4.12 -5.67 -2.03
C PHE A 329 -5.20 -4.66 -1.62
N ASN A 330 -5.18 -3.44 -2.16
CA ASN A 330 -6.19 -2.40 -1.88
C ASN A 330 -7.60 -2.88 -2.27
N MET A 331 -7.72 -3.55 -3.41
CA MET A 331 -8.97 -4.13 -3.90
C MET A 331 -9.44 -5.33 -3.08
N LEU A 332 -8.58 -6.28 -2.76
CA LEU A 332 -9.03 -7.53 -2.12
C LEU A 332 -9.11 -7.43 -0.59
N VAL A 333 -8.15 -6.75 0.02
CA VAL A 333 -8.11 -6.58 1.48
C VAL A 333 -8.82 -5.29 1.89
N GLY A 334 -8.48 -4.15 1.29
CA GLY A 334 -9.11 -2.87 1.63
C GLY A 334 -10.61 -2.87 1.37
N LEU A 335 -11.01 -3.01 0.11
CA LEU A 335 -12.42 -3.07 -0.26
C LEU A 335 -13.08 -4.36 0.23
N GLY A 336 -12.43 -5.52 0.10
CA GLY A 336 -13.02 -6.80 0.51
C GLY A 336 -13.38 -6.82 2.00
N THR A 337 -12.51 -6.35 2.90
CA THR A 337 -12.84 -6.28 4.33
C THR A 337 -13.93 -5.26 4.64
N ALA A 338 -13.97 -4.12 3.92
CA ALA A 338 -15.06 -3.17 4.06
C ALA A 338 -16.42 -3.74 3.62
N LEU A 339 -16.44 -4.48 2.50
CA LEU A 339 -17.63 -5.20 2.03
C LEU A 339 -18.06 -6.30 3.00
N VAL A 340 -17.12 -7.03 3.61
CA VAL A 340 -17.44 -8.05 4.64
C VAL A 340 -18.17 -7.40 5.81
N MET A 341 -17.74 -6.23 6.26
CA MET A 341 -18.40 -5.56 7.39
C MET A 341 -19.78 -5.02 7.04
N GLN A 342 -19.92 -4.40 5.86
CA GLN A 342 -21.21 -3.92 5.39
C GLN A 342 -22.22 -5.06 5.20
N THR A 343 -21.80 -6.16 4.58
CA THR A 343 -22.66 -7.33 4.36
C THR A 343 -22.96 -8.12 5.63
N ALA A 344 -22.03 -8.14 6.61
CA ALA A 344 -22.27 -8.78 7.91
C ALA A 344 -23.37 -8.06 8.71
N GLY A 345 -23.49 -6.74 8.60
CA GLY A 345 -24.55 -5.97 9.27
C GLY A 345 -25.96 -6.22 8.74
N VAL A 346 -26.09 -6.69 7.50
CA VAL A 346 -27.38 -6.92 6.81
C VAL A 346 -27.64 -8.42 6.58
N TYR A 347 -26.75 -9.30 7.05
CA TYR A 347 -26.85 -10.75 6.89
C TYR A 347 -28.18 -11.29 7.47
N PRO A 348 -28.89 -12.21 6.78
CA PRO A 348 -28.50 -12.95 5.57
C PRO A 348 -28.89 -12.30 4.23
N LYS A 349 -29.36 -11.04 4.21
CA LYS A 349 -29.76 -10.36 2.97
C LYS A 349 -28.54 -9.86 2.19
N ALA A 350 -28.70 -9.69 0.89
CA ALA A 350 -27.69 -9.08 0.04
C ALA A 350 -27.60 -7.57 0.28
N PHE A 351 -26.38 -7.04 0.24
CA PHE A 351 -26.15 -5.61 0.16
C PHE A 351 -26.33 -5.15 -1.29
N VAL A 352 -27.33 -4.31 -1.55
CA VAL A 352 -27.67 -3.86 -2.90
C VAL A 352 -26.75 -2.70 -3.29
N LEU A 353 -26.09 -2.83 -4.44
CA LEU A 353 -25.27 -1.80 -5.04
C LEU A 353 -26.01 -1.08 -6.15
N GLU A 354 -25.94 0.24 -6.16
CA GLU A 354 -26.45 1.01 -7.29
C GLU A 354 -25.45 1.02 -8.45
N PHE A 355 -25.99 0.86 -9.66
CA PHE A 355 -25.23 0.88 -10.89
C PHE A 355 -24.82 2.31 -11.26
N HIS A 356 -23.53 2.51 -11.54
CA HIS A 356 -22.95 3.80 -11.94
C HIS A 356 -22.01 3.58 -13.12
N VAL A 357 -22.23 4.35 -14.20
CA VAL A 357 -21.46 4.24 -15.44
C VAL A 357 -19.97 4.50 -15.20
N GLY A 358 -19.62 5.45 -14.33
CA GLY A 358 -18.22 5.78 -14.02
C GLY A 358 -17.43 4.61 -13.42
N ILE A 359 -18.06 3.82 -12.56
CA ILE A 359 -17.45 2.62 -11.97
C ILE A 359 -17.19 1.56 -13.06
N VAL A 360 -18.16 1.35 -13.95
CA VAL A 360 -18.01 0.42 -15.08
C VAL A 360 -16.87 0.85 -15.99
N VAL A 361 -16.75 2.14 -16.28
CA VAL A 361 -15.63 2.66 -17.07
C VAL A 361 -14.29 2.41 -16.35
N ALA A 362 -14.20 2.64 -15.05
CA ALA A 362 -12.99 2.32 -14.28
C ALA A 362 -12.62 0.83 -14.38
N PHE A 363 -13.58 -0.08 -14.27
CA PHE A 363 -13.35 -1.52 -14.48
C PHE A 363 -12.85 -1.84 -15.89
N VAL A 364 -13.50 -1.30 -16.93
CA VAL A 364 -13.13 -1.57 -18.32
C VAL A 364 -11.70 -1.14 -18.59
N PHE A 365 -11.31 0.06 -18.15
CA PHE A 365 -9.94 0.55 -18.34
C PHE A 365 -8.91 -0.22 -17.51
N LEU A 366 -9.25 -0.59 -16.28
CA LEU A 366 -8.39 -1.44 -15.44
C LEU A 366 -8.15 -2.81 -16.11
N LEU A 367 -9.22 -3.50 -16.50
CA LEU A 367 -9.14 -4.81 -17.16
C LEU A 367 -8.39 -4.73 -18.48
N LEU A 368 -8.63 -3.68 -19.28
CA LEU A 368 -7.93 -3.44 -20.53
C LEU A 368 -6.42 -3.23 -20.29
N SER A 369 -6.06 -2.43 -19.29
CA SER A 369 -4.66 -2.17 -18.92
C SER A 369 -3.93 -3.46 -18.49
N LEU A 370 -4.57 -4.26 -17.63
CA LEU A 370 -4.00 -5.53 -17.14
C LEU A 370 -3.88 -6.57 -18.26
N MET A 371 -4.94 -6.76 -19.04
CA MET A 371 -4.96 -7.70 -20.16
C MET A 371 -3.90 -7.32 -21.21
N ALA A 372 -3.86 -6.05 -21.61
CA ALA A 372 -2.92 -5.60 -22.62
C ALA A 372 -1.47 -5.70 -22.12
N THR A 373 -1.21 -5.40 -20.85
CA THR A 373 0.13 -5.56 -20.26
C THR A 373 0.56 -7.02 -20.23
N LEU A 374 -0.33 -7.94 -19.83
CA LEU A 374 -0.05 -9.37 -19.86
C LEU A 374 0.28 -9.84 -21.29
N LEU A 375 -0.54 -9.48 -22.28
CA LEU A 375 -0.36 -9.89 -23.67
C LEU A 375 0.91 -9.30 -24.30
N VAL A 376 1.15 -7.99 -24.16
CA VAL A 376 2.30 -7.32 -24.77
C VAL A 376 3.61 -7.81 -24.16
N VAL A 377 3.68 -7.96 -22.84
CA VAL A 377 4.92 -8.39 -22.17
C VAL A 377 5.20 -9.87 -22.44
N THR A 378 4.18 -10.74 -22.47
CA THR A 378 4.36 -12.16 -22.85
C THR A 378 4.80 -12.30 -24.32
N TRP A 379 4.21 -11.53 -25.24
CA TRP A 379 4.62 -11.53 -26.65
C TRP A 379 6.05 -11.00 -26.81
N ALA A 380 6.43 -9.95 -26.07
CA ALA A 380 7.79 -9.44 -26.03
C ALA A 380 8.78 -10.34 -25.26
N ARG A 381 8.44 -11.63 -25.03
CA ARG A 381 9.25 -12.62 -24.30
C ARG A 381 9.71 -12.11 -22.94
N PHE A 382 8.77 -11.55 -22.19
CA PHE A 382 8.98 -11.00 -20.84
C PHE A 382 10.00 -9.86 -20.78
N ARG A 383 10.15 -9.11 -21.89
CA ARG A 383 10.85 -7.83 -21.90
C ARG A 383 9.85 -6.70 -22.08
N VAL A 384 9.89 -5.73 -21.17
CA VAL A 384 9.03 -4.55 -21.23
C VAL A 384 9.62 -3.55 -22.23
N PRO A 385 8.94 -3.26 -23.36
CA PRO A 385 9.48 -2.35 -24.36
C PRO A 385 9.16 -0.89 -24.03
N ARG A 386 10.03 0.06 -24.43
CA ARG A 386 9.82 1.50 -24.17
C ARG A 386 8.51 2.03 -24.75
N PHE A 387 8.11 1.56 -25.94
CA PHE A 387 6.89 2.03 -26.59
C PHE A 387 5.64 1.72 -25.74
N TRP A 388 5.67 0.63 -24.97
CA TRP A 388 4.56 0.23 -24.12
C TRP A 388 4.26 1.27 -23.04
N GLY A 389 5.31 1.94 -22.54
CA GLY A 389 5.16 3.05 -21.60
C GLY A 389 4.31 4.20 -22.16
N TYR A 390 4.51 4.58 -23.43
CA TYR A 390 3.69 5.59 -24.09
C TYR A 390 2.24 5.12 -24.30
N CYS A 391 2.04 3.85 -24.68
CA CYS A 391 0.70 3.28 -24.85
C CYS A 391 -0.11 3.32 -23.56
N LEU A 392 0.49 2.91 -22.43
CA LEU A 392 -0.17 2.94 -21.12
C LEU A 392 -0.47 4.37 -20.65
N MET A 393 0.44 5.32 -20.91
CA MET A 393 0.19 6.73 -20.59
C MET A 393 -0.97 7.30 -21.40
N GLY A 394 -1.04 6.98 -22.69
CA GLY A 394 -2.15 7.36 -23.56
C GLY A 394 -3.47 6.73 -23.10
N LEU A 395 -3.46 5.47 -22.68
CA LEU A 395 -4.63 4.78 -22.14
C LEU A 395 -5.15 5.47 -20.87
N TYR A 396 -4.27 5.89 -19.97
CA TYR A 396 -4.67 6.60 -18.75
C TYR A 396 -5.20 8.02 -19.03
N ILE A 397 -4.60 8.74 -19.99
CA ILE A 397 -5.11 10.05 -20.42
C ILE A 397 -6.52 9.90 -20.99
N LEU A 398 -6.74 8.89 -21.83
CA LEU A 398 -8.06 8.58 -22.39
C LEU A 398 -9.06 8.25 -21.26
N PHE A 399 -8.69 7.41 -20.30
CA PHE A 399 -9.50 7.10 -19.13
C PHE A 399 -9.92 8.36 -18.37
N THR A 400 -8.97 9.28 -18.16
CA THR A 400 -9.22 10.54 -17.44
C THR A 400 -10.20 11.43 -18.21
N ILE A 401 -10.02 11.57 -19.52
CA ILE A 401 -10.91 12.37 -20.39
C ILE A 401 -12.34 11.79 -20.36
N VAL A 402 -12.48 10.47 -20.52
CA VAL A 402 -13.79 9.79 -20.49
C VAL A 402 -14.46 9.96 -19.12
N SER A 403 -13.69 9.81 -18.03
CA SER A 403 -14.20 9.96 -16.67
C SER A 403 -14.68 11.39 -16.38
N ILE A 404 -13.95 12.39 -16.86
CA ILE A 404 -14.36 13.80 -16.76
C ILE A 404 -15.63 14.04 -17.58
N ALA A 405 -15.69 13.55 -18.82
CA ALA A 405 -16.85 13.72 -19.70
C ALA A 405 -18.13 13.13 -19.09
N ILE A 406 -18.04 11.92 -18.53
CA ILE A 406 -19.15 11.27 -17.82
C ILE A 406 -19.55 12.09 -16.60
N GLY A 407 -18.57 12.49 -15.78
CA GLY A 407 -18.84 13.27 -14.58
C GLY A 407 -19.47 14.64 -14.87
N SER A 408 -19.10 15.28 -15.99
CA SER A 408 -19.70 16.55 -16.43
C SER A 408 -21.11 16.40 -17.00
N SER A 409 -21.46 15.20 -17.48
CA SER A 409 -22.81 14.91 -18.00
C SER A 409 -23.80 14.47 -16.90
N SER A 410 -23.28 14.13 -15.72
CA SER A 410 -24.06 13.63 -14.58
C SER A 410 -24.39 14.69 -13.51
N GLY A 411 -23.83 15.90 -13.64
CA GLY A 411 -24.20 17.07 -12.84
C GLY A 411 -25.13 17.98 -13.64
#